data_AF-A0A1A8ARG2-F1
#
_entry.id   AF-A0A1A8ARG2-F1
#
_cell.length_a   1.000
_cell.length_b   1.000
_cell.length_c   1.000
_cell.angle_alpha   90.00
_cell.angle_beta   90.00
_cell.angle_gamma   90.00
#
_symmetry.space_group_name_H-M   'P 1'
#
loop_
_entity.id
_entity.type
_entity.pdbx_description
1 polymer ?
#
loop_
_entity_poly.entity_id
_entity_poly.type
_entity_poly.pdbx_seq_one_letter_code
_entity_poly.pdbx_strand_id
1 'polypeptide(L)'
;DLGELMMLKLSWEGSDLWKNVWNRMQNIFSWAGEGTNPHLTVGKISVKAGETQQRTSFCTMTNDGHVEMAEDKEFVRCKEDSPKLHKRHQQHRV
;
A
#
# COMPACT_ATOMS: atom_id res chain seq x y z
N ASP A 1 -20.21 1.47 12.70
CA ASP A 1 -19.64 2.38 11.70
C ASP A 1 -18.34 2.96 12.25
N LEU A 2 -17.29 3.08 11.44
CA LEU A 2 -16.00 3.68 11.81
C LEU A 2 -15.96 5.18 11.50
N GLY A 3 -17.01 5.72 10.87
CA GLY A 3 -17.08 7.12 10.48
C GLY A 3 -16.17 7.43 9.30
N GLU A 4 -15.58 8.63 9.29
CA GLU A 4 -14.70 9.06 8.22
C GLU A 4 -13.33 8.37 8.30
N LEU A 5 -12.95 7.64 7.25
CA LEU A 5 -11.66 6.93 7.23
C LEU A 5 -10.50 7.91 6.99
N MET A 6 -9.66 8.11 8.01
CA MET A 6 -8.55 9.07 7.98
C MET A 6 -7.18 8.42 7.77
N MET A 7 -7.02 7.18 8.23
CA MET A 7 -5.74 6.46 8.22
C MET A 7 -5.96 4.98 7.94
N LEU A 8 -4.99 4.37 7.27
CA LEU A 8 -4.92 2.95 6.98
C LEU A 8 -3.50 2.45 7.27
N LYS A 9 -3.40 1.34 8.00
CA LYS A 9 -2.13 0.69 8.34
C LYS A 9 -2.00 -0.60 7.53
N LEU A 10 -0.89 -0.77 6.81
CA LEU A 10 -0.61 -1.94 5.98
C LEU A 10 0.57 -2.70 6.58
N SER A 11 0.34 -3.96 6.95
CA SER A 11 1.39 -4.91 7.29
C SER A 11 1.63 -5.87 6.13
N TRP A 12 2.90 -6.06 5.75
CA TRP A 12 3.26 -7.10 4.79
C TRP A 12 3.75 -8.34 5.53
N GLU A 13 2.84 -9.29 5.73
CA GLU A 13 3.19 -10.59 6.32
C GLU A 13 3.70 -11.56 5.25
N GLY A 14 4.84 -12.18 5.52
CA GLY A 14 5.28 -13.37 4.79
C GLY A 14 4.40 -14.57 5.12
N SER A 15 4.44 -15.63 4.29
CA SER A 15 3.73 -16.88 4.62
C SER A 15 4.22 -17.47 5.96
N ASP A 16 3.45 -18.34 6.61
CA ASP A 16 3.86 -18.94 7.88
C ASP A 16 5.17 -19.73 7.79
N LEU A 17 5.49 -20.26 6.60
CA LEU A 17 6.80 -20.87 6.31
C LEU A 17 7.91 -19.80 6.23
N TRP A 18 7.59 -18.62 5.71
CA TRP A 18 8.49 -17.47 5.63
C TRP A 18 8.74 -16.80 6.97
N LYS A 19 7.86 -16.88 7.97
CA LYS A 19 8.12 -16.31 9.32
C LYS A 19 9.40 -16.88 9.97
N ASN A 20 9.59 -18.20 9.89
CA ASN A 20 10.78 -18.87 10.43
C ASN A 20 12.03 -18.67 9.55
N VAL A 21 11.84 -18.52 8.24
CA VAL A 21 12.93 -18.28 7.28
C VAL A 21 13.42 -16.83 7.35
N TRP A 22 12.52 -15.86 7.56
CA TRP A 22 12.81 -14.44 7.61
C TRP A 22 13.72 -14.06 8.78
N ASN A 23 13.46 -14.57 9.99
CA ASN A 23 14.34 -14.37 11.15
C ASN A 23 15.77 -14.88 10.89
N ARG A 24 15.90 -15.97 10.13
CA ARG A 24 17.21 -16.52 9.73
C ARG A 24 17.85 -15.75 8.58
N MET A 25 17.03 -15.22 7.66
CA MET A 25 17.45 -14.38 6.56
C MET A 25 17.94 -13.01 7.03
N GLN A 26 17.30 -12.37 8.01
CA GLN A 26 17.78 -11.10 8.59
C GLN A 26 19.24 -11.22 9.05
N ASN A 27 19.62 -12.30 9.72
CA ASN A 27 21.01 -12.53 10.15
C ASN A 27 21.98 -12.80 8.98
N ILE A 28 21.51 -13.46 7.91
CA ILE A 28 22.34 -13.76 6.74
C ILE A 28 22.55 -12.50 5.88
N PHE A 29 21.49 -11.72 5.63
CA PHE A 29 21.54 -10.47 4.89
C PHE A 29 22.32 -9.37 5.62
N SER A 30 22.33 -9.40 6.96
CA SER A 30 23.16 -8.49 7.76
C SER A 30 24.67 -8.74 7.62
N TRP A 31 25.08 -9.95 7.19
CA TRP A 31 26.50 -10.35 7.05
C TRP A 31 26.96 -10.51 5.59
N ALA A 32 26.03 -10.84 4.69
CA ALA A 32 26.25 -10.78 3.25
C ALA A 32 25.95 -9.36 2.79
N GLY A 33 26.98 -8.51 2.69
CA GLY A 33 26.85 -7.10 2.33
C GLY A 33 25.83 -6.83 1.22
N GLU A 34 25.00 -5.82 1.44
CA GLU A 34 24.02 -5.28 0.49
C GLU A 34 23.05 -6.33 -0.10
N GLY A 35 22.59 -7.28 0.72
CA GLY A 35 21.39 -8.04 0.39
C GLY A 35 20.17 -7.12 0.42
N THR A 36 19.61 -6.79 -0.73
CA THR A 36 18.40 -5.96 -0.84
C THR A 36 17.25 -6.63 -0.11
N ASN A 37 16.82 -6.04 1.01
CA ASN A 37 15.63 -6.48 1.72
C ASN A 37 14.44 -6.50 0.75
N PRO A 38 13.66 -7.59 0.69
CA PRO A 38 12.41 -7.57 -0.05
C PRO A 38 11.54 -6.44 0.47
N HIS A 39 11.13 -5.57 -0.45
CA HIS A 39 10.25 -4.44 -0.18
C HIS A 39 9.07 -4.49 -1.14
N LEU A 40 7.91 -4.06 -0.66
CA LEU A 40 6.71 -3.87 -1.46
C LEU A 40 6.51 -2.38 -1.68
N THR A 41 6.44 -1.95 -2.94
CA THR A 41 6.14 -0.54 -3.27
C THR A 41 4.65 -0.35 -3.50
N VAL A 42 4.00 0.37 -2.59
CA VAL A 42 2.57 0.70 -2.65
C VAL A 42 2.40 2.19 -2.89
N GLY A 43 1.89 2.55 -4.07
CA GLY A 43 1.68 3.98 -4.42
C GLY A 43 0.41 4.58 -3.84
N LYS A 44 -0.74 3.90 -3.97
CA LYS A 44 -2.04 4.41 -3.53
C LYS A 44 -3.00 3.28 -3.22
N ILE A 45 -3.63 3.34 -2.05
CA ILE A 45 -4.64 2.37 -1.63
C ILE A 45 -6.02 2.99 -1.83
N SER A 46 -6.93 2.27 -2.47
CA SER A 46 -8.31 2.72 -2.69
C SER A 46 -9.28 1.79 -1.98
N VAL A 47 -10.01 2.31 -1.00
CA VAL A 47 -11.03 1.57 -0.26
C VAL A 47 -12.39 2.00 -0.75
N LYS A 48 -13.30 1.04 -0.93
CA LYS A 48 -14.70 1.29 -1.29
C LYS A 48 -15.61 0.77 -0.20
N ALA A 49 -16.43 1.63 0.37
CA ALA A 49 -17.42 1.23 1.37
C ALA A 49 -18.54 0.43 0.71
N GLY A 50 -18.88 -0.75 1.24
CA GLY A 50 -19.91 -1.61 0.66
C GLY A 50 -21.31 -1.00 0.73
N GLU A 51 -21.64 -0.36 1.85
CA GLU A 51 -22.96 0.23 2.10
C GLU A 51 -23.20 1.48 1.24
N THR A 52 -22.25 2.42 1.24
CA THR A 52 -22.41 3.72 0.56
C THR A 52 -21.83 3.74 -0.85
N GLN A 53 -21.06 2.71 -1.24
CA GLN A 53 -20.30 2.64 -2.49
C GLN A 53 -19.28 3.79 -2.67
N GLN A 54 -19.04 4.60 -1.63
CA GLN A 54 -18.08 5.70 -1.66
C GLN A 54 -16.65 5.17 -1.69
N ARG A 55 -15.77 5.84 -2.46
CA ARG A 55 -14.37 5.46 -2.64
C ARG A 55 -13.46 6.47 -1.96
N THR A 56 -12.68 6.01 -0.97
CA THR A 56 -11.66 6.79 -0.28
C THR A 56 -10.27 6.34 -0.73
N SER A 57 -9.35 7.28 -0.84
CA SER A 57 -7.97 7.03 -1.25
C SER A 57 -6.99 7.33 -0.13
N PHE A 58 -6.01 6.46 0.06
CA PHE A 58 -4.92 6.62 1.02
C PHE A 58 -3.57 6.67 0.31
N CYS A 59 -2.75 7.62 0.74
CA CYS A 59 -1.45 7.97 0.18
C CYS A 59 -0.42 7.93 1.32
N THR A 60 0.84 7.63 0.99
CA THR A 60 1.94 7.80 1.94
C THR A 60 2.15 9.29 2.23
N MET A 61 2.57 9.63 3.45
CA MET A 61 2.98 11.00 3.77
C MET A 61 4.27 11.41 3.05
N THR A 62 5.14 10.45 2.81
CA THR A 62 6.44 10.57 2.18
C THR A 62 6.41 9.90 0.79
N ASN A 63 7.24 10.34 -0.16
CA ASN A 63 7.22 9.79 -1.53
C ASN A 63 7.74 8.34 -1.63
N ASP A 64 8.18 7.73 -0.53
CA ASP A 64 8.54 6.32 -0.45
C ASP A 64 7.31 5.46 -0.09
N GLY A 65 6.73 4.86 -1.13
CA GLY A 65 5.72 3.80 -0.99
C GLY A 65 6.28 2.48 -0.46
N HIS A 66 7.49 2.46 0.09
CA HIS A 66 8.19 1.24 0.46
C HIS A 66 7.63 0.69 1.77
N VAL A 67 7.23 -0.57 1.72
CA VAL A 67 6.71 -1.34 2.83
C VAL A 67 7.66 -2.51 3.04
N GLU A 68 8.33 -2.52 4.18
CA GLU A 68 9.21 -3.61 4.57
C GLU A 68 8.39 -4.79 5.11
N MET A 69 8.95 -5.98 4.98
CA MET A 69 8.30 -7.20 5.47
C MET A 69 8.26 -7.19 7.00
N ALA A 70 7.12 -7.57 7.58
CA ALA A 70 6.85 -7.56 9.02
C ALA A 70 6.86 -6.15 9.68
N GLU A 71 6.91 -5.09 8.88
CA GLU A 71 6.71 -3.72 9.34
C GLU A 71 5.33 -3.20 8.96
N ASP A 72 4.86 -2.27 9.77
CA ASP A 72 3.62 -1.58 9.54
C ASP A 72 3.87 -0.23 8.87
N LYS A 73 3.31 -0.03 7.68
CA LYS A 73 3.35 1.26 6.98
C LYS A 73 2.01 1.98 7.12
N GLU A 74 2.07 3.24 7.54
CA GLU A 74 0.92 4.12 7.65
C GLU A 74 0.63 4.87 6.33
N PHE A 75 -0.63 4.87 5.95
CA PHE A 75 -1.19 5.63 4.83
C PHE A 75 -2.26 6.57 5.36
N VAL A 76 -2.17 7.83 5.01
CA VAL A 76 -3.16 8.85 5.38
C VAL A 76 -4.10 9.09 4.22
N ARG A 77 -5.32 9.56 4.50
CA ARG A 77 -6.24 9.97 3.44
C ARG A 77 -5.56 10.99 2.53
N CYS A 78 -5.55 10.71 1.22
CA CYS A 78 -5.03 11.65 0.25
C CYS A 78 -5.83 12.96 0.32
N LYS A 79 -5.19 14.10 0.11
CA LYS A 79 -5.92 15.34 -0.19
C LYS A 79 -6.82 15.08 -1.41
N GLU A 80 -8.03 15.63 -1.39
CA GLU A 80 -8.93 15.58 -2.55
C GLU A 80 -8.28 16.32 -3.71
N ASP A 81 -7.56 15.59 -4.55
CA ASP A 81 -7.27 16.06 -5.89
C ASP A 81 -8.61 16.05 -6.65
N SER A 82 -8.96 17.24 -7.13
CA SER A 82 -10.13 17.59 -7.94
C SER A 82 -10.70 16.45 -8.80
N PRO A 83 -12.03 16.42 -9.03
CA PRO A 83 -12.72 15.31 -9.66
C PRO A 83 -12.01 14.91 -10.96
N LYS A 84 -11.48 13.68 -10.98
CA LYS A 84 -10.89 13.10 -12.18
C LYS A 84 -11.92 13.18 -13.29
N LEU A 85 -11.67 14.04 -14.27
CA LEU A 85 -12.43 14.10 -15.50
C LEU A 85 -12.51 12.67 -16.03
N HIS A 86 -13.69 12.07 -16.02
CA HIS A 86 -13.91 10.80 -16.68
C HIS A 86 -13.60 11.04 -18.16
N LYS A 87 -12.38 10.72 -18.60
CA LYS A 87 -12.08 10.59 -20.03
C LYS A 87 -12.91 9.41 -20.53
N ARG A 88 -14.15 9.68 -20.92
CA ARG A 88 -14.91 8.83 -21.83
C ARG A 88 -14.03 8.73 -23.07
N HIS A 89 -13.41 7.58 -23.30
CA HIS A 89 -12.98 7.22 -24.64
C HIS A 89 -14.26 7.11 -25.48
N GLN A 90 -14.62 8.20 -26.16
CA GLN A 90 -15.51 8.10 -27.31
C GLN A 90 -14.73 7.32 -28.36
N GLN A 91 -14.96 6.01 -28.42
CA GLN A 91 -14.64 5.25 -29.61
C GLN A 91 -15.46 5.86 -30.76
N HIS A 92 -14.76 6.53 -31.68
CA HIS A 92 -15.33 6.86 -32.97
C HIS A 92 -15.83 5.56 -33.62
N ARG A 93 -17.16 5.40 -33.70
CA ARG A 93 -17.79 4.51 -34.68
C ARG A 93 -17.52 5.13 -36.05
N VAL A 94 -16.69 4.46 -36.86
CA VAL A 94 -16.68 4.60 -38.32
C VAL A 94 -17.71 3.62 -38.87
#